data_AF-A0A167WPP0-F1
#
_entry.id   AF-A0A167WPP0-F1
#
_cell.length_a   1.000
_cell.length_b   1.000
_cell.length_c   1.000
_cell.angle_alpha   90.00
_cell.angle_beta   90.00
_cell.angle_gamma   90.00
#
_symmetry.space_group_name_H-M   'P 1'
#
loop_
_entity.id
_entity.type
_entity.pdbx_description
1 polymer ?
#
loop_
_entity_poly.entity_id
_entity_poly.type
_entity_poly.pdbx_seq_one_letter_code
_entity_poly.pdbx_strand_id
1 'polypeptide(L)'
;MNTYSNALDARTHWALHRISVIAGNETAAKDRLFWALSFAKRSGDASGHGDEVTQCPALLSDVPPLRDAFLAAFDAVRDRRQKRRTREGLENELAQMAQEANRGCGLSYELFVKRFSQEVDNLLEMVEHPFWDIAIEIATSKGYATPEERSVMQDEIEESGGCSLTGIDPYCCPCGRHE
;
A
#
# COMPACT_ATOMS: atom_id res chain seq x y z
N MET A 1 -4.58 13.07 6.88
CA MET A 1 -5.49 13.33 8.03
C MET A 1 -4.91 12.65 9.26
N ASN A 2 -4.88 13.34 10.39
CA ASN A 2 -4.41 12.80 11.68
C ASN A 2 -5.49 11.87 12.29
N THR A 3 -5.09 10.83 13.02
CA THR A 3 -5.89 9.94 13.87
C THR A 3 -7.18 10.56 14.42
N TYR A 4 -7.09 11.70 15.09
CA TYR A 4 -8.24 12.31 15.77
C TYR A 4 -9.26 12.93 14.82
N SER A 5 -8.83 13.46 13.67
CA SER A 5 -9.74 13.94 12.62
C SER A 5 -10.56 12.77 12.07
N ASN A 6 -9.89 11.67 11.74
CA ASN A 6 -10.58 10.45 11.27
C ASN A 6 -11.53 9.90 12.35
N ALA A 7 -11.16 9.98 13.63
CA ALA A 7 -12.02 9.52 14.72
C ALA A 7 -13.30 10.38 14.85
N LEU A 8 -13.17 11.70 14.67
CA LEU A 8 -14.31 12.62 14.66
C LEU A 8 -15.24 12.36 13.47
N ASP A 9 -14.68 12.15 12.27
CA ASP A 9 -15.47 11.82 11.07
C ASP A 9 -16.22 10.50 11.24
N ALA A 10 -15.55 9.47 11.77
CA ALA A 10 -16.16 8.19 12.07
C ALA A 10 -17.36 8.32 13.02
N ARG A 11 -17.19 9.08 14.11
CA ARG A 11 -18.25 9.34 15.10
C ARG A 11 -19.41 10.14 14.50
N THR A 12 -19.12 11.11 13.65
CA THR A 12 -20.13 11.93 12.96
C THR A 12 -20.97 11.06 12.02
N HIS A 13 -20.32 10.23 11.19
CA HIS A 13 -21.02 9.30 10.31
C HIS A 13 -21.82 8.25 11.08
N TRP A 14 -21.33 7.78 12.23
CA TRP A 14 -22.08 6.88 13.10
C TRP A 14 -23.36 7.52 13.65
N ALA A 15 -23.30 8.78 14.08
CA ALA A 15 -24.50 9.51 14.52
C ALA A 15 -25.52 9.64 13.38
N LEU A 16 -25.07 9.99 12.17
CA LEU A 16 -25.92 10.05 10.98
C LEU A 16 -26.51 8.69 10.59
N HIS A 17 -25.76 7.60 10.77
CA HIS A 17 -26.26 6.24 10.59
C HIS A 17 -27.42 5.96 11.56
N ARG A 18 -27.26 6.27 12.85
CA ARG A 18 -28.32 6.07 13.85
C ARG A 18 -29.57 6.89 13.56
N ILE A 19 -29.42 8.14 13.13
CA ILE A 19 -30.54 9.00 12.70
C ILE A 19 -31.26 8.38 11.50
N SER A 20 -30.52 7.90 10.51
CA SER A 20 -31.09 7.28 9.30
C SER A 20 -31.86 5.98 9.61
N VAL A 21 -31.36 5.17 10.55
CA VAL A 21 -32.06 3.97 11.04
C VAL A 21 -33.39 4.35 11.69
N ILE A 22 -33.40 5.36 12.57
CA ILE A 22 -34.62 5.82 13.24
C ILE A 22 -35.61 6.40 12.23
N ALA A 23 -35.12 7.11 11.22
CA ALA A 23 -35.93 7.68 10.14
C ALA A 23 -36.45 6.65 9.12
N GLY A 24 -36.05 5.37 9.23
CA GLY A 24 -36.43 4.33 8.27
C GLY A 24 -35.78 4.45 6.88
N ASN A 25 -34.72 5.27 6.75
CA ASN A 25 -33.99 5.43 5.49
C ASN A 25 -32.82 4.44 5.43
N GLU A 26 -33.09 3.22 4.94
CA GLU A 26 -32.11 2.13 4.90
C GLU A 26 -30.90 2.42 4.02
N THR A 27 -31.10 3.09 2.88
CA THR A 27 -30.01 3.43 1.94
C THR A 27 -29.02 4.37 2.60
N ALA A 28 -29.52 5.46 3.21
CA ALA A 28 -28.68 6.38 3.95
C ALA A 28 -28.03 5.70 5.17
N ALA A 29 -28.76 4.83 5.88
CA ALA A 29 -28.19 4.10 7.01
C ALA A 29 -26.98 3.24 6.59
N LYS A 30 -27.07 2.51 5.48
CA LYS A 30 -25.96 1.68 4.96
C LYS A 30 -24.76 2.51 4.54
N ASP A 31 -24.99 3.58 3.77
CA ASP A 31 -23.91 4.48 3.32
C ASP A 31 -23.19 5.14 4.52
N ARG A 32 -23.94 5.65 5.49
CA ARG A 32 -23.34 6.27 6.69
C ARG A 32 -22.58 5.27 7.55
N LEU A 33 -23.04 4.03 7.64
CA LEU A 33 -22.31 2.97 8.34
C LEU A 33 -20.98 2.65 7.64
N PHE A 34 -21.00 2.52 6.32
CA PHE A 34 -19.78 2.29 5.53
C PHE A 34 -18.72 3.37 5.79
N TRP A 35 -19.11 4.64 5.70
CA TRP A 35 -18.18 5.74 5.96
C TRP A 35 -17.71 5.79 7.41
N ALA A 36 -18.58 5.53 8.38
CA ALA A 36 -18.20 5.48 9.79
C ALA A 36 -17.09 4.45 10.05
N LEU A 37 -17.25 3.24 9.52
CA LEU A 37 -16.26 2.17 9.63
C LEU A 37 -14.97 2.49 8.85
N SER A 38 -15.10 3.07 7.64
CA SER A 38 -13.96 3.49 6.82
C SER A 38 -13.08 4.53 7.55
N PHE A 39 -13.69 5.54 8.17
CA PHE A 39 -12.95 6.53 8.94
C PHE A 39 -12.36 5.95 10.24
N ALA A 40 -13.06 5.03 10.92
CA ALA A 40 -12.50 4.34 12.08
C ALA A 40 -11.25 3.54 11.71
N LYS A 41 -11.29 2.83 10.57
CA LYS A 41 -10.13 2.14 9.98
C LYS A 41 -8.98 3.11 9.71
N ARG A 42 -9.22 4.22 9.02
CA ARG A 42 -8.20 5.25 8.72
C ARG A 42 -7.60 5.88 9.98
N SER A 43 -8.39 5.99 11.05
CA SER A 43 -7.91 6.44 12.37
C SER A 43 -6.94 5.41 12.97
N GLY A 44 -7.26 4.13 12.88
CA GLY A 44 -6.38 3.02 13.30
C GLY A 44 -5.10 2.96 12.47
N ASP A 45 -5.21 3.03 11.13
CA ASP A 45 -4.07 3.03 10.21
C ASP A 45 -3.08 4.16 10.58
N ALA A 46 -3.57 5.40 10.70
CA ALA A 46 -2.75 6.55 11.06
C ALA A 46 -2.07 6.39 12.44
N SER A 47 -2.75 5.76 13.39
CA SER A 47 -2.23 5.53 14.75
C SER A 47 -1.16 4.45 14.80
N GLY A 48 -1.23 3.45 13.91
CA GLY A 48 -0.27 2.33 13.86
C GLY A 48 1.13 2.75 13.38
N HIS A 49 1.25 3.89 12.70
CA HIS A 49 2.52 4.43 12.22
C HIS A 49 3.35 5.13 13.30
N GLY A 50 2.77 5.54 14.42
CA GLY A 50 3.52 6.11 15.55
C GLY A 50 4.27 5.03 16.33
N ASP A 51 5.32 5.40 17.07
CA ASP A 51 5.98 4.49 18.03
C ASP A 51 5.42 4.61 19.45
N GLU A 52 4.64 5.66 19.72
CA GLU A 52 3.97 5.88 20.99
C GLU A 52 2.89 4.82 21.27
N VAL A 53 2.64 4.56 22.56
CA VAL A 53 1.54 3.70 22.99
C VAL A 53 0.23 4.45 22.78
N THR A 54 -0.36 4.28 21.60
CA THR A 54 -1.62 4.92 21.22
C THR A 54 -2.80 4.05 21.65
N GLN A 55 -3.67 4.60 22.50
CA GLN A 55 -4.95 3.98 22.82
C GLN A 55 -6.01 4.33 21.76
N CYS A 56 -7.03 3.48 21.63
CA CYS A 56 -8.19 3.78 20.81
C CYS A 56 -8.82 5.11 21.25
N PRO A 57 -9.04 6.08 20.34
CA PRO A 57 -9.61 7.37 20.69
C PRO A 57 -10.95 7.22 21.41
N ALA A 58 -11.18 8.06 22.43
CA ALA A 58 -12.42 8.07 23.21
C ALA A 58 -13.69 8.24 22.34
N LEU A 59 -13.56 8.91 21.19
CA LEU A 59 -14.62 9.09 20.20
C LEU A 59 -15.09 7.78 19.53
N LEU A 60 -14.28 6.72 19.59
CA LEU A 60 -14.54 5.42 18.98
C LEU A 60 -14.75 4.33 20.04
N SER A 61 -14.09 4.46 21.20
CA SER A 61 -13.99 3.38 22.20
C SER A 61 -15.35 2.91 22.76
N ASP A 62 -16.35 3.78 22.79
CA ASP A 62 -17.71 3.50 23.28
C ASP A 62 -18.62 2.84 22.23
N VAL A 63 -18.19 2.76 20.97
CA VAL A 63 -18.94 2.12 19.88
C VAL A 63 -18.21 0.87 19.42
N PRO A 64 -18.68 -0.33 19.79
CA PRO A 64 -17.94 -1.56 19.49
C PRO A 64 -17.59 -1.72 18.01
N PRO A 65 -18.49 -1.49 17.02
CA PRO A 65 -18.12 -1.58 15.61
C PRO A 65 -16.99 -0.64 15.17
N LEU A 66 -16.95 0.60 15.71
CA LEU A 66 -15.90 1.56 15.36
C LEU A 66 -14.58 1.22 16.07
N ARG A 67 -14.65 0.88 17.36
CA ARG A 67 -13.50 0.45 18.13
C ARG A 67 -12.84 -0.78 17.50
N ASP A 68 -13.62 -1.77 17.12
CA ASP A 68 -13.11 -3.03 16.57
C ASP A 68 -12.49 -2.78 15.18
N ALA A 69 -13.11 -1.91 14.36
CA ALA A 69 -12.53 -1.47 13.08
C ALA A 69 -11.21 -0.69 13.26
N PHE A 70 -11.13 0.17 14.28
CA PHE A 70 -9.90 0.88 14.63
C PHE A 70 -8.80 -0.09 15.05
N LEU A 71 -9.09 -0.99 15.99
CA LEU A 71 -8.09 -1.92 16.56
C LEU A 71 -7.55 -2.86 15.48
N ALA A 72 -8.43 -3.43 14.66
CA ALA A 72 -8.01 -4.29 13.56
C ALA A 72 -7.07 -3.58 12.57
N ALA A 73 -7.34 -2.31 12.26
CA ALA A 73 -6.50 -1.51 11.37
C ALA A 73 -5.15 -1.15 12.02
N PHE A 74 -5.20 -0.72 13.28
CA PHE A 74 -4.02 -0.40 14.08
C PHE A 74 -3.07 -1.60 14.19
N ASP A 75 -3.60 -2.76 14.60
CA ASP A 75 -2.83 -3.99 14.75
C ASP A 75 -2.24 -4.43 13.41
N ALA A 76 -3.01 -4.36 12.32
CA ALA A 76 -2.52 -4.71 10.99
C ALA A 76 -1.32 -3.84 10.54
N VAL A 77 -1.33 -2.53 10.83
CA VAL A 77 -0.19 -1.66 10.53
C VAL A 77 1.00 -2.00 11.42
N ARG A 78 0.78 -2.23 12.73
CA ARG A 78 1.86 -2.60 13.67
C ARG A 78 2.51 -3.92 13.29
N ASP A 79 1.73 -4.94 12.95
CA ASP A 79 2.22 -6.24 12.52
C ASP A 79 3.07 -6.13 11.25
N ARG A 80 2.62 -5.35 10.26
CA ARG A 80 3.40 -5.10 9.03
C ARG A 80 4.73 -4.41 9.34
N ARG A 81 4.71 -3.36 10.17
CA ARG A 81 5.93 -2.67 10.59
C ARG A 81 6.88 -3.61 11.31
N GLN A 82 6.39 -4.41 12.24
CA GLN A 82 7.21 -5.38 12.97
C GLN A 82 7.88 -6.39 12.03
N LYS A 83 7.16 -6.91 11.03
CA LYS A 83 7.74 -7.79 10.02
C LYS A 83 8.86 -7.09 9.22
N ARG A 84 8.67 -5.84 8.84
CA ARG A 84 9.68 -5.04 8.11
C ARG A 84 10.91 -4.67 8.94
N ARG A 85 10.88 -4.88 10.26
CA ARG A 85 12.04 -4.75 11.17
C ARG A 85 12.90 -6.01 11.23
N THR A 86 12.58 -7.05 10.47
CA THR A 86 13.36 -8.27 10.41
C THR A 86 13.77 -8.58 8.97
N ARG A 87 14.94 -9.21 8.82
CA ARG A 87 15.41 -9.67 7.51
C ARG A 87 14.42 -10.63 6.87
N GLU A 88 13.96 -11.63 7.64
CA GLU A 88 12.99 -12.63 7.17
C GLU A 88 11.67 -11.99 6.68
N GLY A 89 11.16 -10.98 7.40
CA GLY A 89 9.93 -10.30 6.99
C GLY A 89 10.11 -9.52 5.69
N LEU A 90 11.24 -8.80 5.54
CA LEU A 90 11.60 -8.12 4.30
C LEU A 90 11.82 -9.10 3.14
N GLU A 91 12.49 -10.24 3.38
CA GLU A 91 12.70 -11.29 2.38
C GLU A 91 11.38 -11.84 1.85
N ASN A 92 10.43 -12.13 2.74
CA ASN A 92 9.11 -12.62 2.38
C ASN A 92 8.30 -11.58 1.59
N GLU A 93 8.29 -10.32 2.03
CA GLU A 93 7.55 -9.24 1.36
C GLU A 93 8.12 -8.96 -0.04
N LEU A 94 9.45 -8.84 -0.15
CA LEU A 94 10.13 -8.62 -1.44
C LEU A 94 10.01 -9.84 -2.38
N ALA A 95 9.97 -11.07 -1.84
CA ALA A 95 9.72 -12.26 -2.65
C ALA A 95 8.29 -12.27 -3.22
N GLN A 96 7.30 -11.86 -2.43
CA GLN A 96 5.92 -11.72 -2.90
C GLN A 96 5.82 -10.64 -3.98
N MET A 97 6.41 -9.47 -3.77
CA MET A 97 6.43 -8.37 -4.75
C MET A 97 7.07 -8.80 -6.07
N ALA A 98 8.20 -9.52 -6.02
CA ALA A 98 8.84 -10.06 -7.22
C ALA A 98 7.95 -11.08 -7.93
N GLN A 99 7.25 -11.95 -7.19
CA GLN A 99 6.31 -12.90 -7.79
C GLN A 99 5.14 -12.19 -8.50
N GLU A 100 4.60 -11.15 -7.88
CA GLU A 100 3.50 -10.35 -8.45
C GLU A 100 3.96 -9.60 -9.71
N ALA A 101 5.13 -8.96 -9.67
CA ALA A 101 5.73 -8.31 -10.84
C ALA A 101 5.93 -9.31 -12.00
N ASN A 102 6.46 -10.50 -11.70
CA ASN A 102 6.71 -11.54 -12.70
C ASN A 102 5.43 -12.11 -13.33
N ARG A 103 4.36 -12.28 -12.55
CA ARG A 103 3.05 -12.72 -13.08
C ARG A 103 2.46 -11.73 -14.08
N GLY A 104 2.75 -10.44 -13.92
CA GLY A 104 2.20 -9.39 -14.76
C GLY A 104 3.08 -8.95 -15.93
N CYS A 105 4.35 -9.35 -15.99
CA CYS A 105 5.32 -8.76 -16.93
C CYS A 105 5.33 -9.40 -18.33
N GLY A 106 4.53 -10.45 -18.58
CA GLY A 106 4.51 -11.10 -19.88
C GLY A 106 5.86 -11.69 -20.31
N LEU A 107 6.69 -12.09 -19.34
CA LEU A 107 8.07 -12.57 -19.52
C LEU A 107 9.06 -11.52 -20.08
N SER A 108 8.69 -10.24 -20.11
CA SER A 108 9.65 -9.15 -20.33
C SER A 108 10.44 -8.88 -19.06
N TYR A 109 11.77 -8.91 -19.17
CA TYR A 109 12.67 -8.59 -18.06
C TYR A 109 12.59 -7.10 -17.72
N GLU A 110 12.51 -6.25 -18.73
CA GLU A 110 12.47 -4.79 -18.61
C GLU A 110 11.19 -4.34 -17.90
N LEU A 111 10.04 -4.93 -18.28
CA LEU A 111 8.77 -4.67 -17.61
C LEU A 111 8.74 -5.23 -16.19
N PHE A 112 9.41 -6.38 -15.95
CA PHE A 112 9.59 -6.90 -14.60
C PHE A 112 10.39 -5.92 -13.73
N VAL A 113 11.59 -5.51 -14.16
CA VAL A 113 12.47 -4.59 -13.42
C VAL A 113 11.76 -3.26 -13.16
N LYS A 114 11.06 -2.71 -14.15
CA LYS A 114 10.29 -1.46 -14.01
C LYS A 114 9.23 -1.56 -12.92
N ARG A 115 8.41 -2.61 -12.94
CA ARG A 115 7.32 -2.81 -11.97
C ARG A 115 7.85 -3.17 -10.59
N PHE A 116 8.75 -4.14 -10.51
CA PHE A 116 9.33 -4.56 -9.25
C PHE A 116 10.04 -3.39 -8.57
N SER A 117 10.85 -2.62 -9.30
CA SER A 117 11.58 -1.51 -8.71
C SER A 117 10.68 -0.37 -8.26
N GLN A 118 9.60 -0.08 -9.00
CA GLN A 118 8.61 0.90 -8.54
C GLN A 118 7.97 0.49 -7.21
N GLU A 119 7.66 -0.80 -7.05
CA GLU A 119 7.09 -1.30 -5.79
C GLU A 119 8.14 -1.31 -4.67
N VAL A 120 9.41 -1.59 -4.96
CA VAL A 120 10.51 -1.47 -3.99
C VAL A 120 10.67 -0.03 -3.52
N ASP A 121 10.64 0.95 -4.43
CA ASP A 121 10.72 2.37 -4.05
C ASP A 121 9.57 2.75 -3.09
N ASN A 122 8.34 2.34 -3.41
CA ASN A 122 7.18 2.53 -2.54
C ASN A 122 7.36 1.84 -1.18
N LEU A 123 7.97 0.64 -1.15
CA LEU A 123 8.27 -0.07 0.09
C LEU A 123 9.28 0.71 0.94
N LEU A 124 10.34 1.25 0.33
CA LEU A 124 11.38 2.00 1.04
C LEU A 124 10.83 3.26 1.73
N GLU A 125 9.84 3.93 1.14
CA GLU A 125 9.12 5.04 1.80
C GLU A 125 8.42 4.62 3.10
N MET A 126 8.05 3.34 3.23
CA MET A 126 7.34 2.80 4.38
C MET A 126 8.22 2.01 5.36
N VAL A 127 9.42 1.59 4.95
CA VAL A 127 10.38 0.88 5.80
C VAL A 127 11.14 1.92 6.63
N GLU A 128 11.40 1.61 7.90
CA GLU A 128 12.19 2.49 8.76
C GLU A 128 13.67 2.50 8.31
N HIS A 129 14.29 3.68 8.30
CA HIS A 129 15.65 3.90 7.79
C HIS A 129 16.71 2.89 8.27
N PRO A 130 16.72 2.40 9.53
CA PRO A 130 17.69 1.39 9.97
C PRO A 130 17.63 0.04 9.21
N PHE A 131 16.54 -0.22 8.50
CA PHE A 131 16.33 -1.47 7.75
C PHE A 131 16.40 -1.27 6.23
N TRP A 132 16.68 -0.04 5.76
CA TRP A 132 16.79 0.27 4.33
C TRP A 132 17.90 -0.53 3.66
N ASP A 133 19.10 -0.56 4.25
CA ASP A 133 20.24 -1.28 3.67
C ASP A 133 19.93 -2.77 3.47
N ILE A 134 19.24 -3.38 4.44
CA ILE A 134 18.80 -4.78 4.36
C ILE A 134 17.76 -4.95 3.24
N ALA A 135 16.77 -4.05 3.16
CA ALA A 135 15.75 -4.10 2.13
C ALA A 135 16.34 -3.95 0.72
N ILE A 136 17.27 -3.01 0.53
CA ILE A 136 17.96 -2.77 -0.74
C ILE A 136 18.81 -3.99 -1.10
N GLU A 137 19.61 -4.53 -0.17
CA GLU A 137 20.42 -5.74 -0.41
C GLU A 137 19.56 -6.90 -0.94
N ILE A 138 18.44 -7.18 -0.26
CA ILE A 138 17.51 -8.24 -0.67
C ILE A 138 16.87 -7.90 -2.03
N ALA A 139 16.43 -6.66 -2.23
CA ALA A 139 15.77 -6.24 -3.46
C ALA A 139 16.70 -6.32 -4.68
N THR A 140 17.96 -5.87 -4.54
CA THR A 140 18.99 -5.97 -5.58
C THR A 140 19.22 -7.43 -5.98
N SER A 141 19.25 -8.36 -5.02
CA SER A 141 19.37 -9.80 -5.33
C SER A 141 18.20 -10.37 -6.17
N LYS A 142 17.07 -9.65 -6.23
CA LYS A 142 15.84 -10.01 -6.96
C LYS A 142 15.66 -9.21 -8.25
N GLY A 143 16.59 -8.34 -8.62
CA GLY A 143 16.54 -7.53 -9.85
C GLY A 143 15.96 -6.13 -9.65
N TYR A 144 16.04 -5.57 -8.44
CA TYR A 144 15.82 -4.13 -8.23
C TYR A 144 16.86 -3.31 -8.99
N ALA A 145 16.40 -2.22 -9.61
CA ALA A 145 17.23 -1.19 -10.21
C ALA A 145 16.81 0.19 -9.68
N THR A 146 17.80 1.01 -9.31
CA THR A 146 17.61 2.39 -8.85
C THR A 146 16.91 3.24 -9.92
N PRO A 147 16.30 4.39 -9.56
CA PRO A 147 15.74 5.32 -10.53
C PRO A 147 16.73 5.72 -11.64
N GLU A 148 17.99 5.93 -11.29
CA GLU A 148 19.05 6.29 -12.23
C GLU A 148 19.37 5.12 -13.18
N GLU A 149 19.55 3.90 -12.66
CA GLU A 149 19.78 2.71 -13.50
C GLU A 149 18.61 2.43 -14.42
N ARG A 150 17.36 2.59 -13.95
CA ARG A 150 16.17 2.45 -14.80
C ARG A 150 16.10 3.50 -15.90
N SER A 151 16.56 4.72 -15.64
CA SER A 151 16.66 5.75 -16.69
C SER A 151 17.63 5.31 -17.79
N VAL A 152 18.80 4.82 -17.41
CA VAL A 152 19.80 4.30 -18.37
C VAL A 152 19.23 3.12 -19.16
N MET A 153 18.58 2.17 -18.49
CA MET A 153 17.91 1.04 -19.17
C MET A 153 16.84 1.52 -20.15
N GLN A 154 16.12 2.59 -19.83
CA GLN A 154 15.09 3.14 -20.71
C GLN A 154 15.68 3.80 -21.95
N ASP A 155 16.80 4.51 -21.80
CA ASP A 155 17.54 5.11 -22.91
C ASP A 155 18.09 4.00 -23.84
N GLU A 156 18.66 2.92 -23.29
CA GLU A 156 19.13 1.77 -24.07
C GLU A 156 18.00 1.04 -24.83
N ILE A 157 16.81 0.94 -24.23
CA ILE A 157 15.61 0.40 -24.90
C ILE A 157 15.22 1.28 -26.08
N GLU A 158 15.23 2.60 -25.91
CA GLU A 158 14.88 3.54 -26.98
C GLU A 158 15.91 3.53 -28.11
N GLU A 159 17.21 3.53 -27.78
CA GLU A 159 18.31 3.46 -28.76
C GLU A 159 18.27 2.17 -29.59
N SER A 160 17.85 1.06 -28.99
CA SER A 160 17.70 -0.23 -29.68
C SER A 160 16.40 -0.35 -30.50
N GLY A 161 15.53 0.66 -30.45
CA GLY A 161 14.22 0.64 -31.12
C GLY A 161 13.20 -0.27 -30.42
N GLY A 162 13.46 -0.66 -29.17
CA GLY A 162 12.54 -1.43 -28.34
C GLY A 162 11.33 -0.63 -27.90
N CYS A 163 10.27 -1.32 -27.51
CA CYS A 163 9.07 -0.69 -26.98
C CYS A 163 9.33 -0.07 -25.61
N SER A 164 8.99 1.21 -25.42
CA SER A 164 9.14 1.96 -24.16
C SER A 164 8.43 1.35 -22.94
N LEU A 165 7.46 0.47 -23.15
CA LEU A 165 6.75 -0.21 -22.06
C LEU A 165 7.33 -1.58 -21.71
N THR A 166 7.90 -2.29 -22.68
CA THR A 166 8.24 -3.72 -22.52
C THR A 166 9.67 -4.07 -22.92
N GLY A 167 10.44 -3.17 -23.51
CA GLY A 167 11.75 -3.47 -24.11
C GLY A 167 11.70 -4.36 -25.36
N ILE A 168 10.59 -5.06 -25.60
CA ILE A 168 10.39 -5.94 -26.76
C ILE A 168 10.28 -5.11 -28.03
N ASP A 169 10.75 -5.66 -29.15
CA ASP A 169 10.50 -5.11 -30.50
C ASP A 169 9.01 -4.71 -30.62
N PRO A 170 8.69 -3.43 -30.94
CA PRO A 170 7.33 -2.94 -31.07
C PRO A 170 6.45 -3.73 -32.04
N TYR A 171 7.03 -4.42 -33.02
CA TYR A 171 6.32 -5.27 -33.98
C TYR A 171 6.07 -6.70 -33.46
N CYS A 172 6.74 -7.10 -32.39
CA CYS A 172 6.58 -8.40 -31.73
C CYS A 172 5.92 -8.29 -30.35
N CYS A 173 5.67 -7.08 -29.86
CA CYS A 173 5.07 -6.86 -28.56
C CYS A 173 3.61 -7.37 -28.52
N PRO A 174 3.25 -8.28 -27.59
CA PRO A 174 1.89 -8.81 -27.48
C PRO A 174 0.87 -7.74 -27.05
N CYS A 175 1.34 -6.62 -26.51
CA CYS A 175 0.53 -5.47 -26.15
C CYS A 175 0.30 -4.50 -27.34
N GLY A 176 0.89 -4.77 -28.50
CA GLY A 176 0.83 -3.92 -29.68
C GLY A 176 1.86 -2.80 -29.66
N ARG A 177 1.69 -1.85 -30.57
CA ARG A 177 2.60 -0.71 -30.72
C ARG A 177 2.20 0.41 -29.75
N HIS A 178 3.14 0.83 -28.92
CA HIS A 178 2.99 1.98 -28.03
C HIS A 178 3.76 3.16 -28.63
N GLU A 179 3.03 4.07 -29.26
CA GLU A 179 3.52 5.37 -29.78
C GLU A 179 3.15 6.49 -28.81
#